data_AF-A0A4Y6GKP0-F1
#
_entry.id   AF-A0A4Y6GKP0-F1
#
_cell.length_a   1.000
_cell.length_b   1.000
_cell.length_c   1.000
_cell.angle_alpha   90.00
_cell.angle_beta   90.00
_cell.angle_gamma   90.00
#
_symmetry.space_group_name_H-M   'P 1'
#
loop_
_entity.id
_entity.type
_entity.pdbx_description
1 polymer ?
#
loop_
_entity_poly.entity_id
_entity_poly.type
_entity_poly.pdbx_seq_one_letter_code
_entity_poly.pdbx_strand_id
1 'polypeptide(L)' 'ITYTDCTESGQNLCLCEGSNVCGNGNNCKLGSNGKGNQCVTGEGTPKPQSHNENDFEPIPEDAYD' A
#
# COMPACT_ATOMS: atom_id res chain seq x y z
N ILE A 1 -7.90 7.66 3.26
CA ILE A 1 -6.79 6.75 2.89
C ILE A 1 -7.39 5.59 2.13
N THR A 2 -6.95 5.36 0.89
CA THR A 2 -7.40 4.23 0.09
C THR A 2 -6.34 3.14 0.17
N TYR A 3 -6.68 2.00 0.76
CA TYR A 3 -5.81 0.84 0.78
C TYR A 3 -5.90 0.09 -0.54
N THR A 4 -4.77 -0.36 -1.04
CA THR A 4 -4.66 -1.13 -2.29
C THR A 4 -3.84 -2.38 -2.04
N ASP A 5 -3.91 -3.35 -2.96
CA ASP A 5 -3.25 -4.65 -2.83
C ASP A 5 -1.75 -4.51 -2.55
N CYS A 6 -1.24 -5.34 -1.65
CA CYS A 6 0.20 -5.42 -1.39
C CYS A 6 0.92 -5.85 -2.67
N THR A 7 2.03 -5.18 -2.99
CA THR A 7 2.84 -5.47 -4.20
C THR A 7 4.04 -6.34 -3.86
N GLU A 8 4.46 -6.36 -2.60
CA GLU A 8 5.63 -7.10 -2.13
C GLU A 8 5.36 -7.79 -0.79
N SER A 9 6.05 -8.91 -0.57
CA SER A 9 6.01 -9.59 0.73
C SER A 9 6.76 -8.78 1.79
N GLY A 10 6.25 -8.79 3.02
CA GLY A 10 6.77 -7.97 4.12
C GLY A 10 6.10 -6.60 4.24
N GLN A 11 5.21 -6.24 3.31
CA GLN A 11 4.49 -4.97 3.39
C GLN A 11 3.39 -5.00 4.44
N ASN A 12 3.05 -3.82 4.99
CA ASN A 12 1.84 -3.59 5.76
C ASN A 12 1.10 -2.36 5.23
N LEU A 13 -0.05 -2.04 5.83
CA LEU A 13 -0.94 -0.97 5.39
C LEU A 13 -1.36 -1.11 3.92
N CYS A 14 -1.66 -2.35 3.50
CA CYS A 14 -2.11 -2.72 2.16
C CYS A 14 -3.11 -3.89 2.24
N LEU A 15 -3.87 -4.13 1.17
CA LEU A 15 -4.81 -5.25 1.09
C LEU A 15 -4.03 -6.56 0.87
N CYS A 16 -4.24 -7.54 1.74
CA CYS A 16 -3.49 -8.79 1.74
C CYS A 16 -4.41 -10.00 1.57
N GLU A 17 -5.16 -10.37 2.61
CA GLU A 17 -6.06 -11.53 2.61
C GLU A 17 -7.39 -11.16 1.94
N GLY A 18 -7.41 -11.28 0.61
CA GLY A 18 -8.49 -10.71 -0.20
C GLY A 18 -8.47 -9.19 -0.10
N SER A 19 -9.61 -8.58 0.23
CA SER A 19 -9.73 -7.11 0.40
C SER A 19 -9.57 -6.64 1.86
N ASN A 20 -8.92 -7.43 2.71
CA ASN A 20 -8.66 -7.04 4.10
C ASN A 20 -7.29 -6.36 4.24
N VAL A 21 -7.26 -5.27 5.01
CA VAL A 21 -6.03 -4.50 5.27
C VAL A 21 -5.14 -5.25 6.27
N CYS A 22 -3.87 -5.47 5.90
CA CYS A 22 -2.85 -5.97 6.81
C CYS A 22 -2.23 -4.79 7.58
N GLY A 23 -2.74 -4.54 8.79
CA GLY A 23 -2.42 -3.35 9.58
C GLY A 23 -1.02 -3.33 10.23
N ASN A 24 -0.75 -2.29 11.02
CA ASN A 24 0.49 -2.17 11.80
C ASN A 24 0.69 -3.34 12.76
N GLY A 25 1.96 -3.70 13.00
CA GLY A 25 2.33 -4.88 13.79
C GLY A 25 2.17 -6.21 13.05
N ASN A 26 1.71 -6.17 11.80
CA ASN A 26 1.63 -7.31 10.89
C ASN A 26 2.38 -7.03 9.60
N ASN A 27 2.59 -8.08 8.79
CA ASN A 27 3.13 -8.00 7.45
C ASN A 27 2.46 -9.03 6.53
N CYS A 28 2.31 -8.69 5.26
CA CYS A 28 1.70 -9.53 4.25
C CYS A 28 2.75 -10.48 3.65
N LYS A 29 2.46 -11.78 3.59
CA LYS A 29 3.19 -12.76 2.80
C LYS A 29 2.40 -13.02 1.52
N LEU A 30 2.97 -12.62 0.38
CA LEU A 30 2.34 -12.90 -0.90
C LEU A 30 2.37 -14.41 -1.16
N GLY A 31 1.22 -14.95 -1.51
CA GLY A 31 1.11 -16.35 -1.89
C GLY A 31 1.85 -16.62 -3.20
N SER A 32 2.33 -17.85 -3.35
CA SER A 32 2.91 -18.35 -4.62
C SER A 32 2.21 -19.65 -5.00
N ASN A 33 2.17 -19.95 -6.30
CA ASN A 33 1.66 -21.21 -6.84
C ASN A 33 0.21 -21.53 -6.44
N GLY A 34 -0.69 -20.54 -6.57
CA GLY A 34 -2.13 -20.70 -6.27
C GLY A 34 -2.49 -20.67 -4.79
N LYS A 35 -1.53 -20.45 -3.90
CA LYS A 35 -1.82 -20.11 -2.49
C LYS A 35 -2.24 -18.66 -2.38
N GLY A 36 -3.22 -18.38 -1.51
CA GLY A 36 -3.61 -17.01 -1.18
C GLY A 36 -2.53 -16.29 -0.38
N ASN A 37 -2.61 -14.96 -0.36
CA ASN A 37 -1.79 -14.13 0.51
C ASN A 37 -2.18 -14.36 1.98
N GLN A 38 -1.24 -14.12 2.89
CA GLN A 38 -1.45 -14.29 4.33
C GLN A 38 -0.94 -13.08 5.10
N CYS A 39 -1.75 -12.52 6.00
CA CYS A 39 -1.31 -11.44 6.90
C CYS A 39 -0.84 -12.07 8.22
N VAL A 40 0.43 -11.92 8.55
CA VAL A 40 1.03 -12.55 9.74
C VAL A 40 1.54 -11.50 10.71
N THR A 41 1.51 -11.81 12.00
CA THR A 41 2.09 -10.97 13.06
C THR A 41 3.59 -10.77 12.84
N GLY A 42 4.05 -9.52 13.02
CA GLY A 42 5.44 -9.11 12.87
C GLY A 42 5.56 -7.77 12.14
N GLU A 43 6.61 -6.99 12.40
CA GLU A 43 6.78 -5.69 11.75
C GLU A 43 6.84 -5.81 10.22
N GLY A 44 6.19 -4.87 9.55
CA GLY A 44 6.13 -4.77 8.10
C GLY A 44 6.42 -3.36 7.63
N THR A 45 6.83 -3.23 6.37
CA THR A 45 7.10 -1.94 5.74
C THR A 45 5.82 -1.37 5.13
N PRO A 46 5.42 -0.13 5.44
CA PRO A 46 4.25 0.48 4.82
C PRO A 46 4.34 0.46 3.30
N LYS A 47 3.26 0.02 2.62
CA LYS A 47 3.20 0.12 1.17
C LYS A 47 3.33 1.60 0.77
N PRO A 48 4.22 1.95 -0.17
CA PRO A 48 4.32 3.32 -0.66
C PRO A 48 3.00 3.74 -1.29
N GLN A 49 2.56 4.96 -0.96
CA GLN A 49 1.37 5.53 -1.59
C GLN A 49 1.71 5.92 -3.03
N SER A 50 0.96 5.39 -3.98
CA SER A 50 0.99 5.89 -5.35
C SER A 50 0.15 7.16 -5.38
N HIS A 51 0.79 8.31 -5.35
CA HIS A 51 0.15 9.60 -5.54
C HIS A 51 0.60 10.15 -6.89
N ASN A 52 -0.33 10.29 -7.84
CA ASN A 52 -0.06 10.94 -9.12
C ASN A 52 -0.06 12.46 -8.89
N GLU A 53 1.02 12.99 -8.32
CA GLU A 53 1.18 14.43 -8.11
C GLU A 53 1.53 15.18 -9.41
N ASN A 54 1.85 14.44 -10.49
CA ASN A 54 2.36 15.00 -11.74
C ASN A 54 1.29 15.18 -12.85
N ASP A 55 0.00 14.97 -12.54
CA ASP A 55 -1.09 15.06 -13.54
C ASP A 55 -1.92 16.36 -13.40
N PHE A 56 -1.40 17.34 -12.67
CA PHE A 56 -2.02 18.65 -12.55
C PHE A 56 -1.29 19.65 -13.44
N GLU A 57 -2.07 20.45 -14.17
CA GLU A 57 -1.55 21.63 -14.86
C GLU A 57 -0.91 22.57 -13.81
N PRO A 58 0.27 23.15 -14.09
CA PRO A 58 0.93 24.03 -13.13
C PRO A 58 0.01 25.18 -12.73
N ILE A 59 -0.11 25.42 -11.42
CA ILE A 59 -0.90 26.55 -10.93
C ILE A 59 -0.19 27.87 -11.27
N PRO A 60 -0.94 28.97 -11.51
CA PRO A 60 -0.39 30.29 -11.77
C PRO A 60 0.61 30.76 -10.71
N GLU A 61 1.66 31.48 -11.11
CA GLU A 61 2.74 31.93 -10.22
C GLU A 61 2.25 32.85 -9.07
N ASP A 62 1.16 33.57 -9.28
CA ASP A 62 0.49 34.43 -8.30
C ASP A 62 -0.38 33.67 -7.27
N ALA A 63 -0.50 32.34 -7.43
CA ALA A 63 -1.20 31.46 -6.49
C ALA A 63 -0.26 30.75 -5.49
N TYR A 64 1.06 30.95 -5.61
CA TYR A 64 2.03 30.52 -4.59
C TYR A 64 2.22 31.65 -3.57
N ASP A 65 1.78 31.44 -2.32
CA ASP A 65 1.96 32.36 -1.16
C ASP A 65 3.43 32.44 -0.70
#